data_AF-A0A350DEU9-F1
#
_entry.id   AF-A0A350DEU9-F1
#
_cell.length_a   1.000
_cell.length_b   1.000
_cell.length_c   1.000
_cell.angle_alpha   90.00
_cell.angle_beta   90.00
_cell.angle_gamma   90.00
#
_symmetry.space_group_name_H-M   'P 1'
#
loop_
_entity.id
_entity.type
_entity.pdbx_description
1 polymer ?
#
loop_
_entity_poly.entity_id
_entity_poly.type
_entity_poly.pdbx_seq_one_letter_code
_entity_poly.pdbx_strand_id
1 'polypeptide(L)'
;TLVETTGIAWGWKLIKDSLRKQATVPQCEAPAGLFHTYDGEPIARHEKIALAKNLLTLLGTPTASLLVLVGHDSQSENNPHHAGLTCGACGGQGGGMNARVAAALLNDPEVQQALQHEGMTLPSPFYVLAATHCTLTDRVHIYRDEQMPEALEDALAAFESGVHVAGEATRLERAPDLGVDDADPIERLKTFAMRGADWSQPRPEWGLVNNAALILAPRARTQGKALDGRVFLHEYHPEQDSQGKVLEGLMMAPMLVASWINLQYYASTVVPGLYGAGNKLLHSVVGGHVGVIEGNSPQLRIGLPEQSLRDGEKLHHEPLRLTVVIDAPRERIEAIIERQPVVADLVNHRWLWLTRMGEGGLERYSPEGWQPVAV
;
A
#
# COMPACT_ATOMS: atom_id res chain seq x y z
N THR A 1 30.60 -18.47 1.70
CA THR A 1 29.25 -18.16 2.22
C THR A 1 29.06 -18.78 3.59
N LEU A 2 28.17 -18.26 4.45
CA LEU A 2 27.98 -18.78 5.82
C LEU A 2 27.61 -20.28 5.84
N VAL A 3 26.96 -20.74 4.77
CA VAL A 3 26.59 -22.15 4.51
C VAL A 3 27.81 -23.04 4.30
N GLU A 4 28.82 -22.57 3.54
CA GLU A 4 30.09 -23.28 3.34
C GLU A 4 30.88 -23.43 4.64
N THR A 5 30.76 -22.46 5.56
CA THR A 5 31.44 -22.50 6.86
C THR A 5 30.69 -23.27 7.95
N THR A 6 29.36 -23.40 7.85
CA THR A 6 28.53 -24.11 8.86
C THR A 6 28.21 -25.55 8.47
N GLY A 7 28.37 -25.93 7.20
CA GLY A 7 28.28 -27.30 6.73
C GLY A 7 26.93 -27.97 7.03
N ILE A 8 26.97 -29.26 7.41
CA ILE A 8 25.78 -30.09 7.65
C ILE A 8 24.85 -29.51 8.74
N ALA A 9 25.37 -28.74 9.70
CA ALA A 9 24.56 -28.11 10.74
C ALA A 9 23.54 -27.10 10.17
N TRP A 10 23.82 -26.50 9.01
CA TRP A 10 22.87 -25.65 8.30
C TRP A 10 21.71 -26.46 7.70
N GLY A 11 21.93 -27.73 7.39
CA GLY A 11 20.90 -28.66 6.93
C GLY A 11 19.78 -28.87 7.96
N TRP A 12 20.09 -28.87 9.25
CA TRP A 12 19.07 -28.94 10.31
C TRP A 12 18.17 -27.70 10.33
N LYS A 13 18.76 -26.51 10.13
CA LYS A 13 18.00 -25.27 9.98
C LYS A 13 17.07 -25.35 8.78
N LEU A 14 17.56 -25.79 7.62
CA LEU A 14 16.74 -25.98 6.41
C LEU A 14 15.58 -26.96 6.62
N ILE A 15 15.81 -28.09 7.31
CA ILE A 15 14.75 -29.04 7.65
C ILE A 15 13.70 -28.37 8.53
N LYS A 16 14.12 -27.67 9.58
CA LYS A 16 13.22 -26.95 10.49
C LYS A 16 12.41 -25.87 9.74
N ASP A 17 13.05 -25.11 8.87
CA ASP A 17 12.41 -24.05 8.09
C ASP A 17 11.43 -24.66 7.06
N SER A 18 11.78 -25.80 6.44
CA SER A 18 10.88 -26.54 5.52
C SER A 18 9.67 -27.18 6.22
N LEU A 19 9.74 -27.40 7.54
CA LEU A 19 8.62 -27.93 8.33
C LEU A 19 7.70 -26.82 8.87
N ARG A 20 8.04 -25.54 8.69
CA ARG A 20 7.13 -24.43 9.04
C ARG A 20 5.93 -24.46 8.11
N LYS A 21 4.72 -24.51 8.69
CA LYS A 21 3.47 -24.59 7.95
C LYS A 21 2.79 -23.24 7.73
N GLN A 22 3.21 -22.20 8.44
CA GLN A 22 2.61 -20.86 8.34
C GLN A 22 3.68 -19.80 8.59
N ALA A 23 3.61 -18.72 7.82
CA ALA A 23 4.40 -17.52 8.07
C ALA A 23 3.90 -16.85 9.35
N THR A 24 4.80 -16.15 10.04
CA THR A 24 4.44 -15.46 11.29
C THR A 24 3.67 -14.20 10.92
N VAL A 25 2.51 -13.99 11.55
CA VAL A 25 1.76 -12.74 11.38
C VAL A 25 2.63 -11.58 11.87
N PRO A 26 2.82 -10.50 11.10
CA PRO A 26 3.54 -9.31 11.53
C PRO A 26 2.92 -8.79 12.81
N GLN A 27 3.64 -8.98 13.91
CA GLN A 27 3.30 -8.39 15.18
C GLN A 27 3.94 -7.01 15.20
N CYS A 28 3.09 -5.99 15.29
CA CYS A 28 3.55 -4.65 15.57
C CYS A 28 3.37 -4.41 17.06
N GLU A 29 4.45 -4.14 17.79
CA GLU A 29 4.36 -3.74 19.19
C GLU A 29 3.61 -2.42 19.34
N ALA A 30 3.15 -2.13 20.56
CA ALA A 30 2.55 -0.84 20.86
C ALA A 30 3.60 0.27 20.68
N PRO A 31 3.23 1.43 20.10
CA PRO A 31 4.16 2.52 19.91
C PRO A 31 4.60 3.07 21.27
N ALA A 32 5.90 3.35 21.42
CA ALA A 32 6.43 4.02 22.61
C ALA A 32 5.99 5.50 22.71
N GLY A 33 5.47 6.06 21.61
CA GLY A 33 5.05 7.46 21.49
C GLY A 33 5.46 8.06 20.15
N LEU A 34 5.23 9.36 20.02
CA LEU A 34 5.70 10.17 18.89
C LEU A 34 6.85 11.06 19.36
N PHE A 35 7.98 10.97 18.67
CA PHE A 35 9.21 11.67 19.01
C PHE A 35 9.78 12.36 17.78
N HIS A 36 10.48 13.47 18.00
CA HIS A 36 11.28 14.10 16.96
C HIS A 36 12.43 13.17 16.54
N THR A 37 12.67 13.09 15.22
CA THR A 37 13.75 12.26 14.67
C THR A 37 15.13 12.73 15.13
N TYR A 38 15.27 14.05 15.33
CA TYR A 38 16.45 14.68 15.90
C TYR A 38 16.20 14.91 17.40
N ASP A 39 17.20 14.62 18.23
CA ASP A 39 17.19 14.73 19.70
C ASP A 39 16.28 13.75 20.47
N GLY A 40 15.31 13.10 19.82
CA GLY A 40 14.47 12.06 20.43
C GLY A 40 13.45 12.60 21.44
N GLU A 41 13.24 13.92 21.46
CA GLU A 41 12.27 14.55 22.35
C GLU A 41 10.83 14.21 21.95
N PRO A 42 9.91 14.01 22.91
CA PRO A 42 8.50 13.81 22.60
C PRO A 42 7.93 15.01 21.84
N ILE A 43 7.08 14.76 20.85
CA ILE A 43 6.45 15.85 20.11
C ILE A 43 5.52 16.67 21.03
N ALA A 44 5.51 17.98 20.82
CA ALA A 44 4.72 18.89 21.63
C ALA A 44 3.22 18.74 21.35
N ARG A 45 2.38 19.14 22.32
CA ARG A 45 0.92 19.04 22.23
C ARG A 45 0.34 19.69 20.97
N HIS A 46 0.80 20.89 20.61
CA HIS A 46 0.31 21.59 19.43
C HIS A 46 0.67 20.86 18.12
N GLU A 47 1.80 20.16 18.09
CA GLU A 47 2.22 19.34 16.95
C GLU A 47 1.33 18.09 16.81
N LYS A 48 1.01 17.43 17.93
CA LYS A 48 0.04 16.32 17.96
C LYS A 48 -1.32 16.74 17.36
N ILE A 49 -1.85 17.87 17.81
CA ILE A 49 -3.14 18.39 17.34
C ILE A 49 -3.07 18.70 15.83
N ALA A 50 -2.00 19.35 15.37
CA ALA A 50 -1.79 19.65 13.96
C ALA A 50 -1.70 18.37 13.10
N LEU A 51 -0.97 17.34 13.56
CA LEU A 51 -0.87 16.05 12.89
C LEU A 51 -2.23 15.35 12.80
N ALA A 52 -2.98 15.29 13.91
CA ALA A 52 -4.30 14.69 13.97
C ALA A 52 -5.30 15.39 13.04
N LYS A 53 -5.29 16.73 13.05
CA LYS A 53 -6.15 17.54 12.18
C LYS A 53 -5.82 17.33 10.71
N ASN A 54 -4.54 17.33 10.35
CA ASN A 54 -4.11 17.11 8.97
C ASN A 54 -4.51 15.70 8.49
N LEU A 55 -4.31 14.67 9.34
CA LEU A 55 -4.72 13.31 9.05
C LEU A 55 -6.22 13.21 8.79
N LEU A 56 -7.06 13.72 9.70
CA LEU A 56 -8.52 13.69 9.53
C LEU A 56 -9.02 14.56 8.37
N THR A 57 -8.32 15.65 8.04
CA THR A 57 -8.65 16.46 6.85
C THR A 57 -8.42 15.67 5.56
N LEU A 58 -7.33 14.89 5.48
CA LEU A 58 -7.01 14.06 4.32
C LEU A 58 -7.89 12.82 4.20
N LEU A 59 -8.28 12.22 5.33
CA LEU A 59 -9.20 11.07 5.36
C LEU A 59 -10.67 11.46 5.17
N GLY A 60 -11.00 12.74 5.39
CA GLY A 60 -12.37 13.23 5.51
C GLY A 60 -12.84 13.25 6.97
N THR A 61 -13.77 14.16 7.27
CA THR A 61 -14.32 14.30 8.63
C THR A 61 -15.03 13.01 9.04
N PRO A 62 -14.66 12.38 10.18
CA PRO A 62 -15.28 11.13 10.61
C PRO A 62 -16.78 11.30 10.86
N THR A 63 -17.59 10.46 10.22
CA THR A 63 -19.05 10.39 10.43
C THR A 63 -19.46 9.18 11.27
N ALA A 64 -18.54 8.24 11.50
CA ALA A 64 -18.77 7.02 12.25
C ALA A 64 -18.03 7.03 13.60
N SER A 65 -18.63 6.40 14.60
CA SER A 65 -18.05 6.29 15.95
C SER A 65 -16.83 5.38 16.03
N LEU A 66 -16.65 4.46 15.08
CA LEU A 66 -15.48 3.60 14.96
C LEU A 66 -14.74 3.91 13.66
N LEU A 67 -13.47 4.29 13.77
CA LEU A 67 -12.52 4.41 12.65
C LEU A 67 -11.50 3.28 12.75
N VAL A 68 -11.22 2.58 11.65
CA VAL A 68 -10.15 1.58 11.60
C VAL A 68 -9.09 2.02 10.61
N LEU A 69 -7.88 2.27 11.09
CA LEU A 69 -6.72 2.58 10.27
C LEU A 69 -5.99 1.27 9.92
N VAL A 70 -5.94 0.94 8.63
CA VAL A 70 -5.35 -0.32 8.15
C VAL A 70 -4.04 -0.05 7.44
N GLY A 71 -2.94 -0.56 7.99
CA GLY A 71 -1.63 -0.57 7.32
C GLY A 71 -1.46 -1.81 6.44
N HIS A 72 -0.73 -1.70 5.32
CA HIS A 72 -0.40 -2.85 4.48
C HIS A 72 0.92 -3.49 4.88
N ASP A 73 0.99 -4.82 4.84
CA ASP A 73 2.22 -5.59 5.03
C ASP A 73 2.17 -6.86 4.17
N SER A 74 3.31 -7.50 3.97
CA SER A 74 3.45 -8.78 3.27
C SER A 74 4.25 -9.75 4.14
N GLN A 75 3.98 -11.04 3.98
CA GLN A 75 4.68 -12.10 4.69
C GLN A 75 5.40 -13.00 3.70
N SER A 76 6.72 -13.01 3.74
CA SER A 76 7.51 -13.99 2.99
C SER A 76 8.82 -14.30 3.68
N GLU A 77 9.15 -15.58 3.80
CA GLU A 77 10.44 -16.05 4.28
C GLU A 77 11.50 -15.98 3.17
N ASN A 78 12.77 -15.79 3.56
CA ASN A 78 13.93 -15.83 2.66
C ASN A 78 13.78 -14.98 1.37
N ASN A 79 13.24 -13.77 1.51
CA ASN A 79 13.00 -12.90 0.36
C ASN A 79 13.81 -11.60 0.43
N PRO A 80 14.95 -11.50 -0.29
CA PRO A 80 15.73 -10.27 -0.39
C PRO A 80 14.96 -9.06 -0.93
N HIS A 81 13.82 -9.29 -1.58
CA HIS A 81 12.94 -8.26 -2.12
C HIS A 81 11.67 -8.07 -1.30
N HIS A 82 11.65 -8.49 -0.02
CA HIS A 82 10.50 -8.33 0.88
C HIS A 82 10.00 -6.88 0.92
N ALA A 83 10.91 -5.90 1.01
CA ALA A 83 10.58 -4.48 0.99
C ALA A 83 9.78 -4.03 -0.25
N GLY A 84 9.91 -4.72 -1.39
CA GLY A 84 9.13 -4.46 -2.61
C GLY A 84 7.72 -5.08 -2.60
N LEU A 85 7.45 -6.02 -1.68
CA LEU A 85 6.12 -6.60 -1.45
C LEU A 85 5.38 -5.93 -0.29
N THR A 86 6.11 -5.28 0.60
CA THR A 86 5.54 -4.49 1.69
C THR A 86 5.06 -3.12 1.19
N CYS A 87 4.89 -2.13 2.06
CA CYS A 87 4.31 -0.86 1.70
C CYS A 87 5.37 0.11 1.15
N GLY A 88 5.30 0.40 -0.14
CA GLY A 88 6.18 1.39 -0.79
C GLY A 88 6.06 2.79 -0.18
N ALA A 89 4.87 3.19 0.29
CA ALA A 89 4.67 4.46 0.99
C ALA A 89 5.33 4.52 2.38
N CYS A 90 5.65 3.36 2.95
CA CYS A 90 6.31 3.23 4.25
C CYS A 90 7.81 2.88 4.09
N GLY A 91 8.40 3.16 2.93
CA GLY A 91 9.81 2.86 2.66
C GLY A 91 10.10 1.35 2.61
N GLY A 92 9.12 0.53 2.25
CA GLY A 92 9.25 -0.93 2.22
C GLY A 92 9.11 -1.60 3.59
N GLN A 93 8.61 -0.88 4.59
CA GLN A 93 8.24 -1.43 5.91
C GLN A 93 6.73 -1.67 6.00
N GLY A 94 6.32 -2.51 6.95
CA GLY A 94 4.91 -2.77 7.24
C GLY A 94 4.21 -1.52 7.75
N GLY A 95 3.00 -1.24 7.24
CA GLY A 95 2.21 -0.07 7.63
C GLY A 95 1.56 -0.15 9.01
N GLY A 96 1.66 -1.30 9.70
CA GLY A 96 1.01 -1.55 10.99
C GLY A 96 1.42 -0.55 12.08
N MET A 97 2.72 -0.20 12.16
CA MET A 97 3.20 0.79 13.13
C MET A 97 2.60 2.16 12.89
N ASN A 98 2.52 2.59 11.63
CA ASN A 98 1.92 3.88 11.27
C ASN A 98 0.44 3.93 11.67
N ALA A 99 -0.30 2.84 11.43
CA ALA A 99 -1.69 2.72 11.86
C ALA A 99 -1.84 2.79 13.39
N ARG A 100 -0.98 2.07 14.14
CA ARG A 100 -1.00 2.08 15.62
C ARG A 100 -0.65 3.45 16.20
N VAL A 101 0.36 4.11 15.66
CA VAL A 101 0.76 5.46 16.07
C VAL A 101 -0.37 6.46 15.79
N ALA A 102 -0.99 6.41 14.61
CA ALA A 102 -2.10 7.29 14.26
C ALA A 102 -3.35 7.02 15.11
N ALA A 103 -3.69 5.76 15.39
CA ALA A 103 -4.80 5.41 16.27
C ALA A 103 -4.56 5.92 17.70
N ALA A 104 -3.36 5.71 18.25
CA ALA A 104 -3.00 6.23 19.57
C ALA A 104 -3.08 7.77 19.64
N LEU A 105 -2.63 8.46 18.59
CA LEU A 105 -2.74 9.92 18.49
C LEU A 105 -4.20 10.39 18.47
N LEU A 106 -5.07 9.70 17.73
CA LEU A 106 -6.49 10.07 17.58
C LEU A 106 -7.35 9.65 18.78
N ASN A 107 -6.89 8.70 19.60
CA ASN A 107 -7.53 8.31 20.86
C ASN A 107 -7.07 9.14 22.06
N ASP A 108 -6.06 10.01 21.91
CA ASP A 108 -5.61 10.92 22.97
C ASP A 108 -6.75 11.90 23.32
N PRO A 109 -7.28 11.89 24.56
CA PRO A 109 -8.40 12.74 24.94
C PRO A 109 -8.12 14.24 24.79
N GLU A 110 -6.88 14.67 25.00
CA GLU A 110 -6.51 16.08 24.83
C GLU A 110 -6.53 16.49 23.36
N VAL A 111 -6.17 15.56 22.46
CA VAL A 111 -6.24 15.76 21.00
C VAL A 111 -7.69 15.81 20.54
N GLN A 112 -8.53 14.87 20.96
CA GLN A 112 -9.96 14.87 20.61
C GLN A 112 -10.67 16.15 21.09
N GLN A 113 -10.41 16.57 22.33
CA GLN A 113 -10.97 17.81 22.87
C GLN A 113 -10.50 19.04 22.08
N ALA A 114 -9.21 19.11 21.74
CA ALA A 114 -8.68 20.21 20.95
C ALA A 114 -9.27 20.25 19.53
N LEU A 115 -9.42 19.10 18.86
CA LEU A 115 -10.05 19.02 17.54
C LEU A 115 -11.50 19.55 17.57
N GLN A 116 -12.27 19.20 18.60
CA GLN A 116 -13.63 19.72 18.79
C GLN A 116 -13.64 21.23 19.01
N HIS A 117 -12.72 21.77 19.84
CA HIS A 117 -12.56 23.21 20.01
C HIS A 117 -12.16 23.94 18.72
N GLU A 118 -11.42 23.28 17.83
CA GLU A 118 -11.08 23.80 16.50
C GLU A 118 -12.19 23.64 15.46
N GLY A 119 -13.39 23.22 15.88
CA GLY A 119 -14.58 23.13 15.04
C GLY A 119 -14.74 21.82 14.28
N MET A 120 -13.95 20.78 14.60
CA MET A 120 -14.13 19.45 14.03
C MET A 120 -15.13 18.64 14.84
N THR A 121 -16.27 18.31 14.24
CA THR A 121 -17.27 17.45 14.89
C THR A 121 -16.80 16.00 14.87
N LEU A 122 -16.56 15.45 16.06
CA LEU A 122 -16.33 14.01 16.25
C LEU A 122 -17.61 13.37 16.82
N PRO A 123 -18.00 12.17 16.35
CA PRO A 123 -19.10 11.43 16.95
C PRO A 123 -18.81 11.07 18.42
N SER A 124 -19.84 10.69 19.17
CA SER A 124 -19.69 10.28 20.57
C SER A 124 -20.46 8.97 20.81
N PRO A 125 -19.78 7.86 21.19
CA PRO A 125 -18.32 7.73 21.33
C PRO A 125 -17.58 7.88 19.98
N PHE A 126 -16.28 8.21 20.04
CA PHE A 126 -15.36 8.13 18.90
C PHE A 126 -14.11 7.38 19.32
N TYR A 127 -13.83 6.29 18.62
CA TYR A 127 -12.68 5.43 18.90
C TYR A 127 -12.00 5.01 17.60
N VAL A 128 -10.67 4.95 17.64
CA VAL A 128 -9.84 4.55 16.50
C VAL A 128 -9.13 3.26 16.83
N LEU A 129 -9.29 2.23 15.98
CA LEU A 129 -8.50 1.01 16.04
C LEU A 129 -7.45 1.00 14.93
N ALA A 130 -6.34 0.33 15.20
CA ALA A 130 -5.34 0.03 14.20
C ALA A 130 -5.48 -1.42 13.73
N ALA A 131 -5.12 -1.66 12.47
CA ALA A 131 -5.06 -2.99 11.90
C ALA A 131 -3.94 -3.10 10.87
N THR A 132 -3.58 -4.33 10.52
CA THR A 132 -2.64 -4.64 9.44
C THR A 132 -3.26 -5.63 8.47
N HIS A 133 -3.30 -5.29 7.19
CA HIS A 133 -3.67 -6.19 6.09
C HIS A 133 -2.42 -6.89 5.55
N CYS A 134 -2.41 -8.22 5.61
CA CYS A 134 -1.39 -9.03 4.96
C CYS A 134 -1.77 -9.28 3.49
N THR A 135 -1.07 -8.67 2.54
CA THR A 135 -1.36 -8.75 1.10
C THR A 135 -1.19 -10.15 0.52
N LEU A 136 -0.34 -10.99 1.12
CA LEU A 136 -0.23 -12.39 0.72
C LEU A 136 -1.51 -13.16 1.02
N THR A 137 -2.10 -12.96 2.20
CA THR A 137 -3.20 -13.80 2.69
C THR A 137 -4.57 -13.13 2.63
N ASP A 138 -4.62 -11.83 2.32
CA ASP A 138 -5.81 -10.98 2.44
C ASP A 138 -6.53 -11.09 3.78
N ARG A 139 -5.74 -11.25 4.86
CA ARG A 139 -6.24 -11.18 6.23
C ARG A 139 -5.95 -9.82 6.81
N VAL A 140 -6.97 -9.23 7.42
CA VAL A 140 -6.83 -8.04 8.25
C VAL A 140 -6.71 -8.49 9.70
N HIS A 141 -5.61 -8.14 10.34
CA HIS A 141 -5.37 -8.35 11.76
C HIS A 141 -5.60 -7.05 12.51
N ILE A 142 -6.65 -7.02 13.34
CA ILE A 142 -7.00 -5.85 14.16
C ILE A 142 -6.25 -5.95 15.49
N TYR A 143 -5.60 -4.86 15.88
CA TYR A 143 -5.00 -4.73 17.19
C TYR A 143 -6.08 -4.36 18.20
N ARG A 144 -6.65 -5.38 18.85
CA ARG A 144 -7.68 -5.18 19.88
C ARG A 144 -7.14 -4.30 21.01
N ASP A 145 -8.04 -3.47 21.51
CA ASP A 145 -7.76 -2.51 22.57
C ASP A 145 -8.85 -2.64 23.63
N GLU A 146 -8.45 -3.00 24.86
CA GLU A 146 -9.36 -3.20 25.99
C GLU A 146 -10.02 -1.89 26.45
N GLN A 147 -9.53 -0.74 25.98
CA GLN A 147 -10.11 0.58 26.26
C GLN A 147 -11.24 0.96 25.29
N MET A 148 -11.49 0.16 24.23
CA MET A 148 -12.60 0.41 23.30
C MET A 148 -13.95 0.33 24.04
N PRO A 149 -14.85 1.31 23.87
CA PRO A 149 -16.19 1.23 24.46
C PRO A 149 -16.98 0.02 23.96
N GLU A 150 -17.64 -0.70 24.88
CA GLU A 150 -18.48 -1.88 24.57
C GLU A 150 -19.56 -1.58 23.52
N ALA A 151 -20.08 -0.35 23.50
CA ALA A 151 -21.04 0.11 22.50
C ALA A 151 -20.53 0.06 21.04
N LEU A 152 -19.24 -0.17 20.82
CA LEU A 152 -18.62 -0.29 19.49
C LEU A 152 -18.35 -1.74 19.07
N GLU A 153 -18.61 -2.74 19.92
CA GLU A 153 -18.35 -4.16 19.60
C GLU A 153 -19.14 -4.63 18.37
N ASP A 154 -20.41 -4.23 18.23
CA ASP A 154 -21.21 -4.58 17.04
C ASP A 154 -20.64 -3.97 15.75
N ALA A 155 -20.13 -2.72 15.83
CA ALA A 155 -19.49 -2.06 14.68
C ALA A 155 -18.16 -2.74 14.31
N LEU A 156 -17.38 -3.16 15.31
CA LEU A 156 -16.16 -3.93 15.12
C LEU A 156 -16.47 -5.29 14.48
N ALA A 157 -17.47 -6.01 14.98
CA ALA A 157 -17.89 -7.30 14.43
C ALA A 157 -18.36 -7.19 12.97
N ALA A 158 -19.10 -6.12 12.64
CA ALA A 158 -19.51 -5.83 11.27
C ALA A 158 -18.30 -5.56 10.36
N PHE A 159 -17.31 -4.79 10.84
CA PHE A 159 -16.07 -4.56 10.11
C PHE A 159 -15.27 -5.85 9.91
N GLU A 160 -15.06 -6.66 10.97
CA GLU A 160 -14.37 -7.96 10.92
C GLU A 160 -15.01 -8.90 9.90
N SER A 161 -16.35 -8.98 9.90
CA SER A 161 -17.10 -9.76 8.92
C SER A 161 -16.90 -9.24 7.49
N GLY A 162 -16.97 -7.92 7.29
CA GLY A 162 -16.78 -7.28 5.99
C GLY A 162 -15.40 -7.54 5.38
N VAL A 163 -14.34 -7.35 6.16
CA VAL A 163 -12.96 -7.61 5.69
C VAL A 163 -12.68 -9.09 5.48
N HIS A 164 -13.35 -9.98 6.22
CA HIS A 164 -13.26 -11.42 6.00
C HIS A 164 -13.84 -11.81 4.63
N VAL A 165 -15.06 -11.35 4.32
CA VAL A 165 -15.71 -11.59 3.03
C VAL A 165 -14.91 -10.99 1.88
N ALA A 166 -14.45 -9.73 2.02
CA ALA A 166 -13.64 -9.07 1.01
C ALA A 166 -12.32 -9.82 0.75
N GLY A 167 -11.67 -10.29 1.82
CA GLY A 167 -10.43 -11.07 1.69
C GLY A 167 -10.64 -12.43 1.02
N GLU A 168 -11.76 -13.11 1.30
CA GLU A 168 -12.09 -14.38 0.61
C GLU A 168 -12.30 -14.19 -0.89
N ALA A 169 -13.05 -13.14 -1.28
CA ALA A 169 -13.25 -12.78 -2.68
C ALA A 169 -11.92 -12.42 -3.37
N THR A 170 -11.08 -11.62 -2.71
CA THR A 170 -9.77 -11.21 -3.26
C THR A 170 -8.85 -12.42 -3.48
N ARG A 171 -8.81 -13.37 -2.54
CA ARG A 171 -8.06 -14.62 -2.69
C ARG A 171 -8.60 -15.47 -3.83
N LEU A 172 -9.92 -15.53 -4.01
CA LEU A 172 -10.54 -16.28 -5.10
C LEU A 172 -10.12 -15.73 -6.46
N GLU A 173 -10.16 -14.41 -6.63
CA GLU A 173 -9.77 -13.74 -7.89
C GLU A 173 -8.30 -13.96 -8.23
N ARG A 174 -7.41 -13.96 -7.22
CA ARG A 174 -5.96 -14.09 -7.40
C ARG A 174 -5.44 -15.53 -7.48
N ALA A 175 -6.23 -16.52 -7.03
CA ALA A 175 -5.77 -17.90 -6.93
C ALA A 175 -5.22 -18.48 -8.25
N PRO A 176 -5.90 -18.30 -9.42
CA PRO A 176 -5.40 -18.83 -10.69
C PRO A 176 -4.02 -18.28 -11.06
N ASP A 177 -3.79 -16.98 -10.89
CA ASP A 177 -2.52 -16.32 -11.25
C ASP A 177 -1.34 -16.80 -10.38
N LEU A 178 -1.61 -17.36 -9.21
CA LEU A 178 -0.60 -17.92 -8.31
C LEU A 178 -0.49 -19.44 -8.41
N GLY A 179 -1.24 -20.08 -9.31
CA GLY A 179 -1.31 -21.54 -9.42
C GLY A 179 -1.84 -22.19 -8.14
N VAL A 180 -2.76 -21.53 -7.45
CA VAL A 180 -3.48 -22.08 -6.31
C VAL A 180 -4.79 -22.66 -6.85
N ASP A 181 -4.99 -23.97 -6.66
CA ASP A 181 -6.18 -24.67 -7.13
C ASP A 181 -7.46 -24.10 -6.51
N ASP A 182 -8.60 -24.35 -7.17
CA ASP A 182 -9.92 -24.01 -6.66
C ASP A 182 -10.31 -24.93 -5.50
N ALA A 183 -9.69 -24.67 -4.35
CA ALA A 183 -10.00 -25.27 -3.06
C ALA A 183 -11.08 -24.47 -2.33
N ASP A 184 -11.69 -25.07 -1.32
CA ASP A 184 -12.56 -24.33 -0.41
C ASP A 184 -11.82 -23.16 0.26
N PRO A 185 -12.53 -22.13 0.78
CA PRO A 185 -11.90 -20.92 1.29
C PRO A 185 -10.84 -21.16 2.38
N ILE A 186 -10.99 -22.19 3.21
CA ILE A 186 -10.07 -22.50 4.31
C ILE A 186 -8.77 -23.09 3.77
N GLU A 187 -8.86 -24.10 2.90
CA GLU A 187 -7.66 -24.70 2.29
C GLU A 187 -6.94 -23.72 1.33
N ARG A 188 -7.69 -22.84 0.64
CA ARG A 188 -7.09 -21.75 -0.14
C ARG A 188 -6.27 -20.83 0.75
N LEU A 189 -6.85 -20.30 1.83
CA LEU A 189 -6.15 -19.42 2.77
C LEU A 189 -4.88 -20.09 3.33
N LYS A 190 -4.98 -21.37 3.71
CA LYS A 190 -3.84 -22.15 4.20
C LYS A 190 -2.76 -22.29 3.14
N THR A 191 -3.12 -22.52 1.88
CA THR A 191 -2.17 -22.60 0.76
C THR A 191 -1.42 -21.28 0.58
N PHE A 192 -2.13 -20.14 0.56
CA PHE A 192 -1.49 -18.82 0.51
C PHE A 192 -0.54 -18.59 1.70
N ALA A 193 -0.96 -18.93 2.92
CA ALA A 193 -0.11 -18.80 4.11
C ALA A 193 1.13 -19.70 4.05
N MET A 194 1.01 -20.91 3.50
CA MET A 194 2.13 -21.84 3.29
C MET A 194 3.12 -21.30 2.24
N ARG A 195 2.63 -20.67 1.16
CA ARG A 195 3.51 -20.06 0.14
C ARG A 195 4.45 -19.01 0.72
N GLY A 196 3.98 -18.20 1.67
CA GLY A 196 4.82 -17.21 2.36
C GLY A 196 5.82 -17.83 3.33
N ALA A 197 5.48 -18.99 3.91
CA ALA A 197 6.34 -19.74 4.83
C ALA A 197 7.43 -20.54 4.09
N ASP A 198 7.18 -20.88 2.82
CA ASP A 198 8.10 -21.64 1.99
C ASP A 198 9.28 -20.79 1.57
N TRP A 199 10.41 -20.99 2.26
CA TRP A 199 11.68 -20.30 2.00
C TRP A 199 12.24 -20.54 0.59
N SER A 200 11.77 -21.58 -0.11
CA SER A 200 12.18 -21.91 -1.48
C SER A 200 11.29 -21.25 -2.53
N GLN A 201 10.14 -20.68 -2.14
CA GLN A 201 9.18 -20.08 -3.05
C GLN A 201 9.74 -18.79 -3.68
N PRO A 202 10.09 -18.77 -4.98
CA PRO A 202 10.59 -17.56 -5.61
C PRO A 202 9.54 -16.45 -5.70
N ARG A 203 8.25 -16.83 -5.72
CA ARG A 203 7.10 -15.95 -5.95
C ARG A 203 6.01 -16.19 -4.89
N PRO A 204 6.21 -15.72 -3.65
CA PRO A 204 5.22 -15.90 -2.59
C PRO A 204 3.88 -15.25 -2.98
N GLU A 205 3.95 -14.04 -3.55
CA GLU A 205 2.84 -13.32 -4.15
C GLU A 205 3.31 -12.43 -5.32
N TRP A 206 2.36 -11.77 -5.98
CA TRP A 206 2.60 -10.85 -7.11
C TRP A 206 2.73 -9.37 -6.72
N GLY A 207 2.48 -9.00 -5.46
CA GLY A 207 2.51 -7.62 -5.01
C GLY A 207 1.57 -6.73 -5.84
N LEU A 208 2.09 -5.60 -6.33
CA LEU A 208 1.36 -4.63 -7.16
C LEU A 208 1.69 -4.77 -8.66
N VAL A 209 2.06 -5.97 -9.10
CA VAL A 209 2.29 -6.24 -10.53
C VAL A 209 1.04 -5.85 -11.32
N ASN A 210 1.26 -5.43 -12.57
CA ASN A 210 0.18 -5.02 -13.48
C ASN A 210 -0.70 -3.83 -13.05
N ASN A 211 -0.27 -3.05 -12.04
CA ASN A 211 -0.96 -1.80 -11.70
C ASN A 211 -1.03 -0.87 -12.92
N ALA A 212 -2.19 -0.22 -13.10
CA ALA A 212 -2.55 0.50 -14.32
C ALA A 212 -3.06 1.92 -14.07
N ALA A 213 -3.81 2.13 -12.99
CA ALA A 213 -4.45 3.41 -12.75
C ALA A 213 -4.56 3.79 -11.27
N LEU A 214 -4.76 5.08 -11.03
CA LEU A 214 -5.18 5.66 -9.76
C LEU A 214 -6.44 6.47 -10.02
N ILE A 215 -7.50 6.24 -9.24
CA ILE A 215 -8.75 7.00 -9.32
C ILE A 215 -8.92 7.82 -8.04
N LEU A 216 -9.02 9.15 -8.20
CA LEU A 216 -9.36 10.11 -7.15
C LEU A 216 -10.80 10.58 -7.41
N ALA A 217 -11.78 9.86 -6.86
CA ALA A 217 -13.20 10.13 -7.11
C ALA A 217 -14.08 9.50 -6.01
N PRO A 218 -15.37 9.86 -5.92
CA PRO A 218 -16.25 9.20 -4.97
C PRO A 218 -16.40 7.70 -5.27
N ARG A 219 -16.49 6.83 -4.24
CA ARG A 219 -16.61 5.37 -4.39
C ARG A 219 -17.70 4.96 -5.37
N ALA A 220 -18.80 5.71 -5.38
CA ALA A 220 -19.94 5.49 -6.27
C ALA A 220 -19.56 5.50 -7.76
N ARG A 221 -18.49 6.21 -8.16
CA ARG A 221 -17.99 6.24 -9.55
C ARG A 221 -17.37 4.92 -9.97
N THR A 222 -16.87 4.12 -9.04
CA THR A 222 -16.15 2.87 -9.30
C THR A 222 -16.89 1.63 -8.81
N GLN A 223 -18.03 1.78 -8.13
CA GLN A 223 -18.78 0.67 -7.55
C GLN A 223 -19.36 -0.24 -8.64
N GLY A 224 -19.16 -1.55 -8.47
CA GLY A 224 -19.61 -2.57 -9.42
C GLY A 224 -18.83 -2.60 -10.75
N LYS A 225 -17.76 -1.81 -10.90
CA LYS A 225 -16.89 -1.87 -12.08
C LYS A 225 -15.81 -2.94 -11.87
N ALA A 226 -15.56 -3.74 -12.90
CA ALA A 226 -14.39 -4.61 -12.94
C ALA A 226 -13.14 -3.75 -13.13
N LEU A 227 -12.25 -3.77 -12.14
CA LEU A 227 -10.97 -3.05 -12.14
C LEU A 227 -9.77 -4.02 -12.13
N ASP A 228 -10.05 -5.33 -12.17
CA ASP A 228 -9.10 -6.44 -12.30
C ASP A 228 -7.93 -6.41 -11.30
N GLY A 229 -8.12 -5.79 -10.13
CA GLY A 229 -7.05 -5.59 -9.14
C GLY A 229 -5.92 -4.65 -9.60
N ARG A 230 -6.10 -3.88 -10.68
CA ARG A 230 -5.05 -3.03 -11.29
C ARG A 230 -5.10 -1.56 -10.87
N VAL A 231 -6.07 -1.17 -10.05
CA VAL A 231 -6.42 0.25 -9.84
C VAL A 231 -6.36 0.62 -8.37
N PHE A 232 -5.55 1.63 -8.05
CA PHE A 232 -5.57 2.29 -6.75
C PHE A 232 -6.81 3.18 -6.64
N LEU A 233 -7.51 3.13 -5.50
CA LEU A 233 -8.74 3.90 -5.28
C LEU A 233 -8.56 4.82 -4.07
N HIS A 234 -8.88 6.09 -4.25
CA HIS A 234 -8.99 7.07 -3.16
C HIS A 234 -10.34 7.78 -3.24
N GLU A 235 -11.04 7.78 -2.11
CA GLU A 235 -12.26 8.56 -1.95
C GLU A 235 -11.92 10.05 -2.06
N TYR A 236 -12.59 10.76 -2.96
CA TYR A 236 -12.41 12.19 -3.12
C TYR A 236 -13.72 12.85 -3.56
N HIS A 237 -14.13 13.88 -2.83
CA HIS A 237 -15.37 14.62 -3.05
C HIS A 237 -15.07 16.06 -3.47
N PRO A 238 -15.10 16.40 -4.77
CA PRO A 238 -14.76 17.73 -5.26
C PRO A 238 -15.64 18.85 -4.70
N GLU A 239 -16.86 18.54 -4.27
CA GLU A 239 -17.83 19.45 -3.66
C GLU A 239 -17.45 19.85 -2.22
N GLN A 240 -16.69 19.00 -1.53
CA GLN A 240 -16.22 19.25 -0.16
C GLN A 240 -14.86 19.97 -0.13
N ASP A 241 -14.21 20.09 -1.29
CA ASP A 241 -12.85 20.61 -1.44
C ASP A 241 -12.81 21.80 -2.42
N SER A 242 -13.56 22.85 -2.11
CA SER A 242 -13.71 24.03 -2.98
C SER A 242 -12.37 24.67 -3.39
N GLN A 243 -11.39 24.66 -2.48
CA GLN A 243 -10.06 25.23 -2.69
C GLN A 243 -9.03 24.23 -3.25
N GLY A 244 -9.39 22.96 -3.40
CA GLY A 244 -8.49 21.93 -3.92
C GLY A 244 -7.37 21.50 -2.96
N LYS A 245 -7.48 21.77 -1.65
CA LYS A 245 -6.44 21.44 -0.68
C LYS A 245 -6.32 19.93 -0.46
N VAL A 246 -7.45 19.24 -0.40
CA VAL A 246 -7.46 17.78 -0.27
C VAL A 246 -6.92 17.16 -1.55
N LEU A 247 -7.38 17.62 -2.72
CA LEU A 247 -6.88 17.15 -4.00
C LEU A 247 -5.37 17.37 -4.15
N GLU A 248 -4.87 18.54 -3.75
CA GLU A 248 -3.44 18.86 -3.75
C GLU A 248 -2.66 17.87 -2.88
N GLY A 249 -3.16 17.54 -1.67
CA GLY A 249 -2.59 16.49 -0.83
C GLY A 249 -2.61 15.11 -1.49
N LEU A 250 -3.70 14.74 -2.16
CA LEU A 250 -3.83 13.46 -2.87
C LEU A 250 -2.87 13.38 -4.09
N MET A 251 -2.68 14.48 -4.81
CA MET A 251 -1.74 14.58 -5.93
C MET A 251 -0.27 14.61 -5.46
N MET A 252 -0.01 15.15 -4.27
CA MET A 252 1.34 15.23 -3.69
C MET A 252 1.77 14.00 -2.91
N ALA A 253 0.86 13.11 -2.53
CA ALA A 253 1.20 11.89 -1.80
C ALA A 253 0.74 10.61 -2.54
N PRO A 254 -0.54 10.18 -2.51
CA PRO A 254 -1.01 9.02 -3.25
C PRO A 254 -0.61 8.96 -4.72
N MET A 255 -0.72 10.06 -5.46
CA MET A 255 -0.35 10.07 -6.88
C MET A 255 1.15 9.87 -7.10
N LEU A 256 2.00 10.53 -6.29
CA LEU A 256 3.45 10.32 -6.35
C LEU A 256 3.80 8.87 -6.04
N VAL A 257 3.27 8.33 -4.94
CA VAL A 257 3.51 6.93 -4.51
C VAL A 257 3.07 5.95 -5.59
N ALA A 258 1.85 6.08 -6.11
CA ALA A 258 1.34 5.21 -7.18
C ALA A 258 2.21 5.32 -8.44
N SER A 259 2.69 6.52 -8.78
CA SER A 259 3.58 6.73 -9.93
C SER A 259 4.92 6.05 -9.75
N TRP A 260 5.53 6.11 -8.55
CA TRP A 260 6.80 5.45 -8.27
C TRP A 260 6.68 3.94 -8.33
N ILE A 261 5.61 3.39 -7.76
CA ILE A 261 5.30 1.95 -7.85
C ILE A 261 5.17 1.55 -9.32
N ASN A 262 4.32 2.24 -10.09
CA ASN A 262 4.14 1.95 -11.51
C ASN A 262 5.45 2.02 -12.30
N LEU A 263 6.22 3.09 -12.12
CA LEU A 263 7.49 3.30 -12.83
C LEU A 263 8.54 2.25 -12.46
N GLN A 264 8.56 1.75 -11.22
CA GLN A 264 9.44 0.66 -10.81
C GLN A 264 9.16 -0.61 -11.61
N TYR A 265 7.89 -1.01 -11.72
CA TYR A 265 7.48 -2.16 -12.53
C TYR A 265 7.73 -1.91 -14.03
N TYR A 266 7.35 -0.73 -14.54
CA TYR A 266 7.55 -0.34 -15.93
C TYR A 266 9.03 -0.42 -16.31
N ALA A 267 9.93 0.26 -15.58
CA ALA A 267 11.35 0.34 -15.89
C ALA A 267 12.04 -1.03 -15.77
N SER A 268 11.69 -1.82 -14.75
CA SER A 268 12.18 -3.20 -14.57
C SER A 268 11.75 -4.11 -15.72
N THR A 269 10.60 -3.84 -16.35
CA THR A 269 10.10 -4.58 -17.52
C THR A 269 10.73 -4.10 -18.82
N VAL A 270 10.84 -2.79 -19.06
CA VAL A 270 11.25 -2.24 -20.38
C VAL A 270 12.77 -2.18 -20.57
N VAL A 271 13.54 -1.97 -19.50
CA VAL A 271 15.01 -1.92 -19.54
C VAL A 271 15.59 -2.75 -18.38
N PRO A 272 15.33 -4.07 -18.33
CA PRO A 272 15.68 -4.94 -17.21
C PRO A 272 17.19 -4.96 -16.90
N GLY A 273 18.05 -4.74 -17.92
CA GLY A 273 19.50 -4.70 -17.73
C GLY A 273 19.99 -3.51 -16.88
N LEU A 274 19.26 -2.38 -16.90
CA LEU A 274 19.60 -1.16 -16.17
C LEU A 274 18.74 -0.98 -14.92
N TYR A 275 17.42 -1.15 -15.06
CA TYR A 275 16.43 -0.86 -14.01
C TYR A 275 15.78 -2.12 -13.44
N GLY A 276 16.20 -3.31 -13.83
CA GLY A 276 15.77 -4.56 -13.22
C GLY A 276 16.78 -5.10 -12.22
N ALA A 277 16.43 -6.22 -11.57
CA ALA A 277 17.33 -6.97 -10.71
C ALA A 277 17.77 -8.32 -11.28
N GLY A 278 17.39 -8.67 -12.51
CA GLY A 278 17.72 -9.95 -13.11
C GLY A 278 17.08 -11.12 -12.37
N ASN A 279 17.76 -12.27 -12.35
CA ASN A 279 17.22 -13.50 -11.80
C ASN A 279 17.42 -13.58 -10.27
N LYS A 280 16.31 -13.54 -9.52
CA LYS A 280 16.27 -13.65 -8.05
C LYS A 280 17.00 -14.88 -7.52
N LEU A 281 17.02 -15.99 -8.26
CA LEU A 281 17.66 -17.24 -7.86
C LEU A 281 19.19 -17.13 -7.78
N LEU A 282 19.78 -16.13 -8.44
CA LEU A 282 21.22 -15.89 -8.46
C LEU A 282 21.63 -14.77 -7.49
N HIS A 283 20.71 -14.28 -6.66
CA HIS A 283 20.97 -13.13 -5.80
C HIS A 283 21.82 -13.50 -4.58
N SER A 284 22.79 -12.65 -4.29
CA SER A 284 23.49 -12.61 -3.00
C SER A 284 23.16 -11.30 -2.30
N VAL A 285 22.74 -11.38 -1.03
CA VAL A 285 22.48 -10.21 -0.18
C VAL A 285 23.80 -9.61 0.26
N VAL A 286 23.96 -8.29 0.10
CA VAL A 286 25.18 -7.56 0.44
C VAL A 286 24.91 -6.62 1.61
N GLY A 287 25.91 -6.47 2.50
CA GLY A 287 25.92 -5.42 3.52
C GLY A 287 24.85 -5.53 4.60
N GLY A 288 24.27 -6.72 4.84
CA GLY A 288 23.24 -6.90 5.86
C GLY A 288 21.92 -6.18 5.51
N HIS A 289 21.39 -6.46 4.31
CA HIS A 289 20.16 -5.89 3.74
C HIS A 289 20.30 -4.54 3.02
N VAL A 290 21.51 -4.12 2.67
CA VAL A 290 21.71 -2.90 1.84
C VAL A 290 21.22 -3.11 0.40
N GLY A 291 21.36 -4.32 -0.14
CA GLY A 291 20.88 -4.65 -1.48
C GLY A 291 21.29 -6.04 -1.93
N VAL A 292 21.13 -6.30 -3.23
CA VAL A 292 21.48 -7.59 -3.85
C VAL A 292 22.40 -7.40 -5.05
N ILE A 293 23.26 -8.38 -5.28
CA ILE A 293 24.00 -8.57 -6.54
C ILE A 293 23.50 -9.83 -7.22
N GLU A 294 23.65 -9.93 -8.54
CA GLU A 294 23.25 -11.11 -9.32
C GLU A 294 24.48 -11.88 -9.80
N GLY A 295 24.58 -13.16 -9.41
CA GLY A 295 25.68 -14.04 -9.77
C GLY A 295 27.03 -13.46 -9.32
N ASN A 296 27.97 -13.34 -10.26
CA ASN A 296 29.30 -12.79 -10.00
C ASN A 296 29.41 -11.29 -10.34
N SER A 297 28.29 -10.61 -10.61
CA SER A 297 28.29 -9.17 -10.90
C SER A 297 28.69 -8.37 -9.65
N PRO A 298 29.62 -7.40 -9.77
CA PRO A 298 29.92 -6.49 -8.65
C PRO A 298 28.89 -5.38 -8.49
N GLN A 299 27.89 -5.28 -9.39
CA GLN A 299 26.93 -4.18 -9.40
C GLN A 299 25.70 -4.52 -8.54
N LEU A 300 25.36 -3.61 -7.62
CA LEU A 300 24.09 -3.66 -6.91
C LEU A 300 22.93 -3.51 -7.90
N ARG A 301 21.90 -4.32 -7.70
CA ARG A 301 20.67 -4.27 -8.46
C ARG A 301 19.65 -3.39 -7.75
N ILE A 302 19.00 -2.49 -8.49
CA ILE A 302 18.13 -1.43 -7.95
C ILE A 302 16.64 -1.63 -8.26
N GLY A 303 16.32 -2.64 -9.09
CA GLY A 303 14.98 -2.87 -9.61
C GLY A 303 14.28 -4.10 -9.04
N LEU A 304 13.22 -4.52 -9.75
CA LEU A 304 12.52 -5.76 -9.46
C LEU A 304 13.16 -6.95 -10.20
N PRO A 305 13.22 -8.13 -9.57
CA PRO A 305 13.70 -9.33 -10.23
C PRO A 305 12.67 -9.86 -11.24
N GLU A 306 13.12 -10.71 -12.17
CA GLU A 306 12.25 -11.34 -13.16
C GLU A 306 11.08 -12.09 -12.51
N GLN A 307 11.31 -12.71 -11.35
CA GLN A 307 10.28 -13.45 -10.60
C GLN A 307 9.14 -12.56 -10.08
N SER A 308 9.34 -11.24 -9.97
CA SER A 308 8.28 -10.28 -9.63
C SER A 308 7.50 -9.76 -10.84
N LEU A 309 7.94 -10.10 -12.06
CA LEU A 309 7.41 -9.55 -13.31
C LEU A 309 6.86 -10.63 -14.25
N ARG A 310 7.37 -11.87 -14.18
CA ARG A 310 7.02 -12.97 -15.07
C ARG A 310 7.06 -14.33 -14.38
N ASP A 311 6.22 -15.25 -14.85
CA ASP A 311 6.17 -16.64 -14.37
C ASP A 311 7.15 -17.57 -15.10
N GLY A 312 7.74 -17.12 -16.20
CA GLY A 312 8.64 -17.88 -17.06
C GLY A 312 8.13 -17.98 -18.50
N GLU A 313 6.81 -17.89 -18.68
CA GLU A 313 6.14 -17.91 -19.98
C GLU A 313 5.57 -16.53 -20.32
N LYS A 314 4.88 -15.91 -19.38
CA LYS A 314 4.16 -14.66 -19.55
C LYS A 314 4.73 -13.56 -18.67
N LEU A 315 4.79 -12.36 -19.25
CA LEU A 315 4.98 -11.12 -18.50
C LEU A 315 3.65 -10.71 -17.85
N HIS A 316 3.65 -10.58 -16.53
CA HIS A 316 2.48 -10.22 -15.74
C HIS A 316 2.27 -8.70 -15.65
N HIS A 317 3.32 -7.90 -15.75
CA HIS A 317 3.18 -6.44 -15.82
C HIS A 317 3.17 -5.96 -17.27
N GLU A 318 2.03 -5.45 -17.72
CA GLU A 318 1.98 -4.68 -18.96
C GLU A 318 2.82 -3.40 -18.83
N PRO A 319 3.79 -3.13 -19.73
CA PRO A 319 4.66 -1.95 -19.62
C PRO A 319 3.91 -0.68 -20.04
N LEU A 320 3.07 -0.19 -19.15
CA LEU A 320 2.35 1.06 -19.28
C LEU A 320 2.84 2.08 -18.24
N ARG A 321 2.50 3.35 -18.49
CA ARG A 321 2.61 4.41 -17.47
C ARG A 321 1.25 4.59 -16.79
N LEU A 322 1.28 4.88 -15.49
CA LEU A 322 0.08 5.03 -14.66
C LEU A 322 -0.91 6.02 -15.28
N THR A 323 -2.19 5.65 -15.34
CA THR A 323 -3.28 6.58 -15.68
C THR A 323 -3.93 7.09 -14.40
N VAL A 324 -3.83 8.39 -14.14
CA VAL A 324 -4.50 9.05 -13.04
C VAL A 324 -5.84 9.60 -13.54
N VAL A 325 -6.93 9.24 -12.88
CA VAL A 325 -8.29 9.71 -13.21
C VAL A 325 -8.83 10.50 -12.02
N ILE A 326 -9.13 11.78 -12.23
CA ILE A 326 -9.60 12.68 -11.17
C ILE A 326 -11.04 13.13 -11.44
N ASP A 327 -11.93 13.04 -10.45
CA ASP A 327 -13.24 13.69 -10.49
C ASP A 327 -13.12 15.10 -9.87
N ALA A 328 -12.69 16.08 -10.66
CA ALA A 328 -12.55 17.47 -10.23
C ALA A 328 -12.64 18.46 -11.41
N PRO A 329 -12.95 19.76 -11.18
CA PRO A 329 -12.90 20.80 -12.20
C PRO A 329 -11.51 20.99 -12.82
N ARG A 330 -11.46 21.46 -14.09
CA ARG A 330 -10.21 21.69 -14.84
C ARG A 330 -9.29 22.64 -14.08
N GLU A 331 -9.87 23.76 -13.70
CA GLU A 331 -9.20 24.91 -13.12
C GLU A 331 -8.56 24.53 -11.79
N ARG A 332 -9.18 23.60 -11.05
CA ARG A 332 -8.64 23.10 -9.78
C ARG A 332 -7.42 22.23 -9.99
N ILE A 333 -7.48 21.30 -10.95
CA ILE A 333 -6.35 20.43 -11.29
C ILE A 333 -5.20 21.25 -11.85
N GLU A 334 -5.49 22.16 -12.79
CA GLU A 334 -4.50 23.05 -13.41
C GLU A 334 -3.81 23.93 -12.37
N ALA A 335 -4.56 24.54 -11.45
CA ALA A 335 -3.98 25.36 -10.39
C ALA A 335 -3.06 24.57 -9.46
N ILE A 336 -3.28 23.26 -9.26
CA ILE A 336 -2.36 22.40 -8.50
C ILE A 336 -1.10 22.12 -9.31
N ILE A 337 -1.23 21.81 -10.60
CA ILE A 337 -0.09 21.61 -11.50
C ILE A 337 0.80 22.85 -11.51
N GLU A 338 0.23 24.04 -11.60
CA GLU A 338 0.98 25.31 -11.57
C GLU A 338 1.72 25.54 -10.25
N ARG A 339 1.11 25.19 -9.12
CA ARG A 339 1.71 25.39 -7.78
C ARG A 339 2.72 24.33 -7.39
N GLN A 340 2.64 23.11 -7.94
CA GLN A 340 3.40 21.95 -7.50
C GLN A 340 4.34 21.44 -8.60
N PRO A 341 5.63 21.86 -8.60
CA PRO A 341 6.59 21.49 -9.64
C PRO A 341 6.75 19.98 -9.82
N VAL A 342 6.74 19.20 -8.75
CA VAL A 342 6.87 17.73 -8.82
C VAL A 342 5.68 17.07 -9.56
N VAL A 343 4.47 17.61 -9.39
CA VAL A 343 3.27 17.17 -10.11
C VAL A 343 3.39 17.57 -11.57
N ALA A 344 3.78 18.82 -11.84
CA ALA A 344 3.99 19.31 -13.19
C ALA A 344 5.02 18.47 -13.95
N ASP A 345 6.14 18.12 -13.33
CA ASP A 345 7.19 17.30 -13.94
C ASP A 345 6.67 15.90 -14.32
N LEU A 346 5.86 15.27 -13.47
CA LEU A 346 5.27 13.97 -13.79
C LEU A 346 4.34 14.03 -14.99
N VAL A 347 3.53 15.08 -15.08
CA VAL A 347 2.52 15.26 -16.12
C VAL A 347 3.16 15.71 -17.45
N ASN A 348 3.96 16.78 -17.41
CA ASN A 348 4.54 17.42 -18.59
C ASN A 348 5.58 16.54 -19.29
N HIS A 349 6.37 15.77 -18.54
CA HIS A 349 7.29 14.78 -19.08
C HIS A 349 6.62 13.42 -19.36
N ARG A 350 5.30 13.33 -19.15
CA ARG A 350 4.48 12.14 -19.38
C ARG A 350 4.95 10.93 -18.59
N TRP A 351 5.50 11.11 -17.39
CA TRP A 351 5.79 9.99 -16.49
C TRP A 351 4.52 9.28 -16.01
N LEU A 352 3.37 9.96 -16.11
CA LEU A 352 2.03 9.41 -16.00
C LEU A 352 1.07 10.07 -17.00
N TRP A 353 -0.11 9.47 -17.19
CA TRP A 353 -1.21 10.08 -17.94
C TRP A 353 -2.22 10.69 -16.98
N LEU A 354 -2.44 12.00 -17.06
CA LEU A 354 -3.45 12.67 -16.26
C LEU A 354 -4.75 12.80 -17.06
N THR A 355 -5.83 12.29 -16.47
CA THR A 355 -7.17 12.36 -17.02
C THR A 355 -8.15 12.84 -15.94
N ARG A 356 -9.28 13.38 -16.38
CA ARG A 356 -10.38 13.72 -15.48
C ARG A 356 -11.72 13.25 -15.99
N MET A 357 -12.67 13.09 -15.09
CA MET A 357 -14.07 12.81 -15.40
C MET A 357 -14.77 14.13 -15.76
N GLY A 358 -15.20 14.27 -17.02
CA GLY A 358 -16.05 15.38 -17.49
C GLY A 358 -17.47 14.90 -17.78
N GLU A 359 -18.37 15.85 -18.06
CA GLU A 359 -19.77 15.56 -18.41
C GLU A 359 -19.89 14.67 -19.67
N GLY A 360 -18.98 14.84 -20.63
CA GLY A 360 -18.91 14.07 -21.88
C GLY A 360 -18.05 12.81 -21.82
N GLY A 361 -17.58 12.40 -20.64
CA GLY A 361 -16.65 11.28 -20.46
C GLY A 361 -15.26 11.73 -20.03
N LEU A 362 -14.25 10.88 -20.25
CA LEU A 362 -12.88 11.16 -19.83
C LEU A 362 -12.21 12.18 -20.74
N GLU A 363 -11.46 13.10 -20.14
CA GLU A 363 -10.61 14.05 -20.85
C GLU A 363 -9.18 13.92 -20.34
N ARG A 364 -8.21 13.83 -21.24
CA ARG A 364 -6.78 13.74 -20.94
C ARG A 364 -6.14 15.12 -21.01
N TYR A 365 -5.32 15.43 -20.02
CA TYR A 365 -4.51 16.64 -20.00
C TYR A 365 -3.28 16.50 -20.89
N SER A 366 -2.95 17.56 -21.61
CA SER A 366 -1.74 17.71 -22.42
C SER A 366 -1.27 19.17 -22.37
N PRO A 367 -0.03 19.48 -22.77
CA PRO A 367 0.42 20.87 -22.93
C PRO A 367 -0.48 21.69 -23.87
N GLU A 368 -1.16 21.05 -24.82
CA GLU A 368 -2.12 21.65 -25.73
C GLU A 368 -3.53 21.84 -25.11
N GLY A 369 -3.71 21.46 -23.83
CA GLY A 369 -4.97 21.52 -23.09
C GLY A 369 -5.65 20.15 -22.92
N TRP A 370 -6.90 20.18 -22.45
CA TRP A 370 -7.71 18.99 -22.24
C TRP A 370 -8.32 18.47 -23.56
N GLN A 371 -8.13 17.18 -23.83
CA GLN A 371 -8.65 16.51 -25.03
C GLN A 371 -9.55 15.34 -24.62
N PRO A 372 -10.71 15.13 -25.25
CA PRO A 372 -11.52 13.94 -25.02
C PRO A 372 -10.73 12.66 -25.29
N VAL A 373 -10.89 11.65 -24.43
CA VAL A 373 -10.36 10.31 -24.68
C VAL A 373 -11.39 9.57 -25.53
N ALA A 374 -11.02 9.24 -26.77
CA ALA A 374 -11.84 8.38 -27.61
C ALA A 374 -11.98 7.00 -26.95
N VAL A 375 -13.22 6.54 -26.78
CA VAL A 375 -13.56 5.21 -26.25
C VAL A 375 -13.53 4.19 -27.38
#